data_AF-A0A1W1DTA2-F1
#
_entry.id   AF-A0A1W1DTA2-F1
#
_cell.length_a   1.000
_cell.length_b   1.000
_cell.length_c   1.000
_cell.angle_alpha   90.00
_cell.angle_beta   90.00
_cell.angle_gamma   90.00
#
_symmetry.space_group_name_H-M   'P 1'
#
loop_
_entity.id
_entity.type
_entity.pdbx_description
1 polymer ?
#
loop_
_entity_poly.entity_id
_entity_poly.type
_entity_poly.pdbx_seq_one_letter_code
_entity_poly.pdbx_strand_id
1 'polypeptide(L)'
;MKNDTGSCARVVLAIESGFDSYLIAPSYEGVRYSDDDDGEGLNARIEMNILPATELNFEVTSYNKGVTGDYELSVENLGSCGDPESNVNLTVESVVASSNKVLPGEEFELSAGAKLVGQNPYLRYGILISYYLSTDRHLDAGDYQLANDYLRFEGLEIDYSNRYHASVPEGYTPGMYYVIVEIDSKHEVSESDEGDNTFVLPITVIQ
;
A
#
# COMPACT_ATOMS: atom_id res chain seq x y z
N MET A 1 10.30 4.58 13.04
CA MET A 1 11.01 4.97 11.80
C MET A 1 10.42 4.11 10.71
N LYS A 2 9.70 4.71 9.76
CA LYS A 2 8.99 4.00 8.69
C LYS A 2 10.00 3.28 7.81
N ASN A 3 9.95 1.96 7.77
CA ASN A 3 10.57 1.18 6.70
C ASN A 3 9.57 1.16 5.55
N ASP A 4 9.70 2.14 4.67
CA ASP A 4 8.89 2.32 3.48
C ASP A 4 9.35 1.33 2.40
N THR A 5 9.07 0.04 2.61
CA THR A 5 9.36 -1.03 1.66
C THR A 5 8.07 -1.43 0.97
N GLY A 6 7.54 -0.59 0.06
CA GLY A 6 6.35 -0.95 -0.72
C GLY A 6 5.76 0.10 -1.66
N SER A 7 5.97 1.40 -1.43
CA SER A 7 5.34 2.46 -2.22
C SER A 7 6.14 2.83 -3.48
N CYS A 8 5.50 2.96 -4.67
CA CYS A 8 6.19 3.60 -5.80
C CYS A 8 6.46 5.07 -5.52
N ALA A 9 7.44 5.66 -6.21
CA ALA A 9 7.70 7.10 -6.21
C ALA A 9 7.30 7.70 -7.56
N ARG A 10 6.73 8.91 -7.53
CA ARG A 10 6.55 9.74 -8.74
C ARG A 10 7.78 10.63 -8.85
N VAL A 11 8.42 10.62 -10.00
CA VAL A 11 9.65 11.38 -10.24
C VAL A 11 9.57 12.19 -11.52
N VAL A 12 10.27 13.32 -11.52
CA VAL A 12 10.53 14.12 -12.72
C VAL A 12 12.01 14.00 -13.04
N LEU A 13 12.30 13.66 -14.30
CA LEU A 13 13.61 13.67 -14.90
C LEU A 13 13.66 14.90 -15.80
N ALA A 14 14.58 15.83 -15.56
CA ALA A 14 14.71 17.02 -16.38
C ALA A 14 16.16 17.21 -16.85
N ILE A 15 16.31 17.53 -18.13
CA ILE A 15 17.59 17.90 -18.72
C ILE A 15 17.74 19.41 -18.68
N GLU A 16 18.92 19.89 -18.30
CA GLU A 16 19.37 21.25 -18.60
C GLU A 16 20.55 21.15 -19.56
N SER A 17 20.41 21.73 -20.75
CA SER A 17 21.47 21.72 -21.75
C SER A 17 21.43 22.97 -22.63
N GLY A 18 22.56 23.24 -23.29
CA GLY A 18 22.66 24.27 -24.33
C GLY A 18 22.23 23.81 -25.73
N PHE A 19 21.66 22.61 -25.86
CA PHE A 19 21.23 22.01 -27.11
C PHE A 19 19.79 21.50 -27.02
N ASP A 20 19.24 21.08 -28.14
CA ASP A 20 17.92 20.46 -28.25
C ASP A 20 18.03 18.98 -27.83
N SER A 21 17.62 18.70 -26.60
CA SER A 21 17.89 17.42 -25.93
C SER A 21 16.77 16.41 -26.16
N TYR A 22 17.08 15.13 -26.04
CA TYR A 22 16.11 14.05 -26.13
C TYR A 22 16.43 13.03 -25.03
N LEU A 23 15.44 12.70 -24.22
CA LEU A 23 15.53 11.75 -23.12
C LEU A 23 14.74 10.50 -23.47
N ILE A 24 15.32 9.33 -23.21
CA ILE A 24 14.65 8.04 -23.34
C ILE A 24 14.72 7.33 -21.98
N ALA A 25 13.57 6.98 -21.44
CA ALA A 25 13.46 6.12 -20.27
C ALA A 25 13.30 4.65 -20.68
N PRO A 26 13.74 3.70 -19.85
CA PRO A 26 13.57 2.29 -20.13
C PRO A 26 12.08 1.93 -20.12
N SER A 27 11.74 0.80 -20.76
CA SER A 27 10.35 0.34 -20.69
C SER A 27 10.01 -0.08 -19.26
N TYR A 28 8.99 0.55 -18.70
CA TYR A 28 8.52 0.31 -17.34
C TYR A 28 7.05 -0.09 -17.37
N GLU A 29 6.72 -1.25 -16.81
CA GLU A 29 5.37 -1.86 -16.89
C GLU A 29 4.81 -1.96 -18.33
N GLY A 30 5.69 -2.05 -19.33
CA GLY A 30 5.31 -2.11 -20.76
C GLY A 30 5.07 -0.75 -21.42
N VAL A 31 5.18 0.35 -20.69
CA VAL A 31 5.18 1.73 -21.22
C VAL A 31 6.61 2.11 -21.58
N ARG A 32 6.79 2.90 -22.65
CA ARG A 32 8.07 3.55 -22.98
C ARG A 32 7.88 5.05 -22.83
N TYR A 33 8.82 5.71 -22.17
CA TYR A 33 8.82 7.16 -22.07
C TYR A 33 9.96 7.71 -22.90
N SER A 34 9.68 8.75 -23.67
CA SER A 34 10.69 9.54 -24.35
C SER A 34 10.16 10.95 -24.53
N ASP A 35 11.03 11.94 -24.43
CA ASP A 35 10.66 13.34 -24.53
C ASP A 35 11.81 14.19 -25.11
N ASP A 36 11.47 15.26 -25.84
CA ASP A 36 12.40 16.25 -26.40
C ASP A 36 12.18 17.69 -25.90
N ASP A 37 10.97 18.11 -25.54
CA ASP A 37 10.68 19.53 -25.36
C ASP A 37 9.71 19.89 -24.22
N ASP A 38 9.34 18.94 -23.35
CA ASP A 38 8.46 19.22 -22.21
C ASP A 38 9.18 19.95 -21.04
N GLY A 39 10.47 20.26 -21.18
CA GLY A 39 11.29 21.02 -20.22
C GLY A 39 11.43 22.51 -20.53
N GLU A 40 12.38 23.20 -19.88
CA GLU A 40 12.65 24.60 -20.20
C GLU A 40 13.34 24.75 -21.56
N GLY A 41 12.71 25.47 -22.49
CA GLY A 41 13.26 25.71 -23.83
C GLY A 41 13.03 24.53 -24.76
N LEU A 42 14.10 23.90 -25.22
CA LEU A 42 14.08 22.67 -26.04
C LEU A 42 14.73 21.50 -25.26
N ASN A 43 14.55 21.53 -23.94
CA ASN A 43 15.08 20.49 -23.09
C ASN A 43 14.01 19.45 -22.79
N ALA A 44 14.43 18.21 -22.60
CA ALA A 44 13.55 17.09 -22.31
C ALA A 44 13.18 17.04 -20.82
N ARG A 45 11.92 16.70 -20.54
CA ARG A 45 11.38 16.48 -19.20
C ARG A 45 10.41 15.29 -19.19
N ILE A 46 10.78 14.21 -18.51
CA ILE A 46 9.92 13.03 -18.34
C ILE A 46 9.40 12.97 -16.90
N GLU A 47 8.11 12.76 -16.75
CA GLU A 47 7.50 12.43 -15.47
C GLU A 47 7.02 10.98 -15.46
N MET A 48 7.42 10.19 -14.46
CA MET A 48 7.11 8.76 -14.39
C MET A 48 7.01 8.21 -12.97
N ASN A 49 6.35 7.05 -12.83
CA ASN A 49 6.29 6.30 -11.58
C ASN A 49 7.37 5.19 -11.57
N ILE A 50 8.02 4.99 -10.42
CA ILE A 50 9.08 3.99 -10.22
C ILE A 50 8.81 3.17 -8.95
N LEU A 51 8.96 1.84 -8.98
CA LEU A 51 8.83 0.97 -7.80
C LEU A 51 10.14 0.94 -7.00
N PRO A 52 10.07 0.66 -5.68
CA PRO A 52 11.25 0.49 -4.83
C PRO A 52 12.25 -0.51 -5.40
N ALA A 53 13.54 -0.24 -5.21
CA ALA A 53 14.66 -1.09 -5.66
C ALA A 53 14.75 -1.34 -7.18
N THR A 54 14.12 -0.49 -8.01
CA THR A 54 14.30 -0.54 -9.47
C THR A 54 15.57 0.21 -9.87
N GLU A 55 16.52 -0.46 -10.52
CA GLU A 55 17.63 0.20 -11.23
C GLU A 55 17.17 0.51 -12.67
N LEU A 56 17.15 1.79 -13.03
CA LEU A 56 16.70 2.27 -14.33
C LEU A 56 17.88 2.83 -15.13
N ASN A 57 17.94 2.51 -16.42
CA ASN A 57 18.93 3.07 -17.35
C ASN A 57 18.25 4.08 -18.26
N PHE A 58 18.63 5.35 -18.13
CA PHE A 58 18.16 6.44 -18.97
C PHE A 58 19.18 6.75 -20.05
N GLU A 59 18.72 7.08 -21.25
CA GLU A 59 19.56 7.54 -22.35
C GLU A 59 19.28 9.02 -22.62
N VAL A 60 20.32 9.84 -22.48
CA VAL A 60 20.29 11.26 -22.84
C VAL A 60 21.02 11.41 -24.17
N THR A 61 20.36 12.04 -25.14
CA THR A 61 20.94 12.35 -26.44
C THR A 61 20.44 13.71 -26.93
N SER A 62 20.85 14.13 -28.11
CA SER A 62 20.29 15.30 -28.78
C SER A 62 19.20 14.88 -29.77
N TYR A 63 18.16 15.69 -29.93
CA TYR A 63 17.15 15.47 -30.95
C TYR A 63 17.76 15.52 -32.36
N ASN A 64 18.66 16.48 -32.58
CA ASN A 64 19.34 16.67 -33.85
C ASN A 64 20.62 15.82 -33.96
N LYS A 65 20.86 15.27 -35.16
CA LYS A 65 22.03 14.40 -35.40
C LYS A 65 23.35 15.16 -35.30
N GLY A 66 24.30 14.60 -34.56
CA GLY A 66 25.69 15.08 -34.50
C GLY A 66 25.89 16.31 -33.61
N VAL A 67 24.89 16.66 -32.80
CA VAL A 67 25.01 17.68 -31.77
C VAL A 67 25.60 17.04 -30.52
N THR A 68 26.50 17.76 -29.86
CA THR A 68 27.16 17.33 -28.63
C THR A 68 27.31 18.55 -27.72
N GLY A 69 27.20 18.35 -26.42
CA GLY A 69 27.41 19.40 -25.43
C GLY A 69 27.33 18.83 -24.03
N ASP A 70 27.65 19.69 -23.06
CA ASP A 70 27.44 19.37 -21.65
C ASP A 70 25.94 19.38 -21.34
N TYR A 71 25.53 18.52 -20.42
CA TYR A 71 24.16 18.44 -19.91
C TYR A 71 24.17 18.14 -18.41
N GLU A 72 23.11 18.56 -17.74
CA GLU A 72 22.77 18.13 -16.39
C GLU A 72 21.46 17.35 -16.44
N LEU A 73 21.44 16.15 -15.84
CA LEU A 73 20.22 15.40 -15.59
C LEU A 73 19.88 15.54 -14.12
N SER A 74 18.73 16.14 -13.83
CA SER A 74 18.19 16.22 -12.48
C SER A 74 17.06 15.21 -12.29
N VAL A 75 16.94 14.72 -11.06
CA VAL A 75 15.84 13.85 -10.63
C VAL A 75 15.17 14.51 -9.45
N GLU A 76 13.91 14.91 -9.63
CA GLU A 76 13.08 15.43 -8.55
C GLU A 76 12.13 14.33 -8.09
N ASN A 77 12.16 14.03 -6.78
CA ASN A 77 11.19 13.14 -6.15
C ASN A 77 9.96 13.96 -5.76
N LEU A 78 8.83 13.70 -6.43
CA LEU A 78 7.55 14.36 -6.15
C LEU A 78 6.79 13.71 -4.97
N GLY A 79 7.37 12.68 -4.36
CA GLY A 79 6.81 11.90 -3.26
C GLY A 79 6.42 10.49 -3.69
N SER A 80 5.63 9.83 -2.85
CA SER A 80 4.97 8.59 -3.23
C SER A 80 4.16 8.85 -4.52
N CYS A 81 4.13 7.87 -5.41
CA CYS A 81 3.17 7.82 -6.52
C CYS A 81 1.71 7.76 -6.02
N GLY A 82 1.51 7.68 -4.68
CA GLY A 82 0.28 7.87 -3.94
C GLY A 82 -0.70 8.72 -4.73
N ASP A 83 -1.66 8.00 -5.27
CA ASP A 83 -2.47 8.40 -6.41
C ASP A 83 -3.27 9.66 -6.04
N PRO A 84 -3.04 10.82 -6.69
CA PRO A 84 -3.90 11.99 -6.48
C PRO A 84 -5.36 11.72 -6.87
N GLU A 85 -5.68 10.58 -7.50
CA GLU A 85 -7.02 10.16 -7.89
C GLU A 85 -7.38 8.67 -7.67
N SER A 86 -6.71 7.90 -6.77
CA SER A 86 -7.30 6.60 -6.40
C SER A 86 -8.41 6.87 -5.39
N ASN A 87 -9.64 6.77 -5.85
CA ASN A 87 -10.83 6.67 -5.00
C ASN A 87 -10.88 5.33 -4.24
N VAL A 88 -9.71 4.74 -3.97
CA VAL A 88 -9.59 3.43 -3.36
C VAL A 88 -9.91 3.54 -1.88
N ASN A 89 -10.69 2.59 -1.38
CA ASN A 89 -11.04 2.51 0.03
C ASN A 89 -11.23 1.04 0.44
N LEU A 90 -10.48 0.62 1.44
CA LEU A 90 -10.40 -0.71 2.02
C LEU A 90 -11.01 -0.64 3.41
N THR A 91 -12.23 -1.12 3.54
CA THR A 91 -12.93 -1.08 4.83
C THR A 91 -13.09 -2.50 5.36
N VAL A 92 -12.93 -2.69 6.67
CA VAL A 92 -13.42 -3.92 7.34
C VAL A 92 -14.89 -3.71 7.70
N GLU A 93 -15.82 -4.29 6.94
CA GLU A 93 -17.26 -4.07 7.10
C GLU A 93 -17.87 -4.87 8.26
N SER A 94 -17.32 -6.05 8.56
CA SER A 94 -17.85 -6.89 9.63
C SER A 94 -16.79 -7.82 10.18
N VAL A 95 -16.88 -8.09 11.49
CA VAL A 95 -16.12 -9.16 12.13
C VAL A 95 -17.08 -9.95 13.02
N VAL A 96 -17.08 -11.26 12.87
CA VAL A 96 -17.91 -12.18 13.65
C VAL A 96 -17.03 -13.27 14.24
N ALA A 97 -17.20 -13.55 15.53
CA ALA A 97 -16.59 -14.69 16.19
C ALA A 97 -17.59 -15.85 16.31
N SER A 98 -17.13 -17.09 16.20
CA SER A 98 -17.97 -18.28 16.47
C SER A 98 -18.48 -18.32 17.91
N SER A 99 -17.76 -17.69 18.83
CA SER A 99 -18.17 -17.44 20.21
C SER A 99 -17.62 -16.09 20.67
N ASN A 100 -18.44 -15.34 21.42
CA ASN A 100 -17.98 -14.13 22.12
C ASN A 100 -17.50 -14.41 23.54
N LYS A 101 -17.49 -15.67 23.97
CA LYS A 101 -16.89 -16.15 25.22
C LYS A 101 -15.80 -17.15 24.87
N VAL A 102 -14.57 -16.82 25.19
CA VAL A 102 -13.39 -17.58 24.76
C VAL A 102 -12.59 -18.03 25.97
N LEU A 103 -12.15 -19.29 25.95
CA LEU A 103 -11.20 -19.83 26.93
C LEU A 103 -9.78 -19.62 26.39
N PRO A 104 -8.82 -19.16 27.22
CA PRO A 104 -7.41 -19.14 26.84
C PRO A 104 -6.94 -20.53 26.39
N GLY A 105 -6.22 -20.58 25.27
CA GLY A 105 -5.73 -21.81 24.65
C GLY A 105 -6.76 -22.57 23.80
N GLU A 106 -8.05 -22.21 23.85
CA GLU A 106 -9.07 -22.80 22.99
C GLU A 106 -9.16 -22.04 21.65
N GLU A 107 -9.29 -22.81 20.56
CA GLU A 107 -9.50 -22.24 19.23
C GLU A 107 -10.95 -21.77 19.05
N PHE A 108 -11.12 -20.60 18.46
CA PHE A 108 -12.39 -20.07 17.99
C PHE A 108 -12.21 -19.50 16.58
N GLU A 109 -13.30 -19.44 15.81
CA GLU A 109 -13.26 -18.94 14.44
C GLU A 109 -13.59 -17.44 14.43
N LEU A 110 -12.81 -16.68 13.67
CA LEU A 110 -13.09 -15.31 13.30
C LEU A 110 -13.39 -15.27 11.80
N SER A 111 -14.51 -14.65 11.43
CA SER A 111 -14.85 -14.33 10.05
C SER A 111 -14.86 -12.82 9.89
N ALA A 112 -14.03 -12.28 8.99
CA ALA A 112 -14.01 -10.87 8.66
C ALA A 112 -14.56 -10.66 7.23
N GLY A 113 -15.48 -9.71 7.08
CA GLY A 113 -15.89 -9.16 5.80
C GLY A 113 -15.14 -7.86 5.54
N ALA A 114 -14.51 -7.75 4.38
CA ALA A 114 -13.80 -6.56 3.94
C ALA A 114 -14.32 -6.12 2.57
N LYS A 115 -14.21 -4.83 2.29
CA LYS A 115 -14.68 -4.23 1.05
C LYS A 115 -13.59 -3.38 0.44
N LEU A 116 -13.42 -3.52 -0.87
CA LEU A 116 -12.61 -2.64 -1.69
C LEU A 116 -13.54 -1.80 -2.58
N VAL A 117 -13.52 -0.48 -2.42
CA VAL A 117 -14.13 0.49 -3.34
C VAL A 117 -13.04 1.14 -4.18
N GLY A 118 -13.35 1.55 -5.40
CA GLY A 118 -12.41 2.26 -6.28
C GLY A 118 -11.48 1.36 -7.08
N GLN A 119 -10.52 1.97 -7.77
CA GLN A 119 -9.51 1.23 -8.54
C GLN A 119 -8.10 1.61 -8.09
N ASN A 120 -7.26 0.61 -7.90
CA ASN A 120 -5.82 0.80 -7.82
C ASN A 120 -5.14 -0.34 -8.61
N PRO A 121 -4.45 -0.05 -9.73
CA PRO A 121 -3.88 -1.07 -10.60
C PRO A 121 -2.75 -1.88 -9.95
N TYR A 122 -2.24 -1.43 -8.80
CA TYR A 122 -1.15 -2.03 -8.05
C TYR A 122 -1.59 -3.03 -6.96
N LEU A 123 -2.90 -3.16 -6.68
CA LEU A 123 -3.45 -4.09 -5.66
C LEU A 123 -3.31 -5.59 -6.00
N ARG A 124 -2.46 -5.96 -6.97
CA ARG A 124 -2.28 -7.35 -7.43
C ARG A 124 -1.56 -8.24 -6.42
N TYR A 125 -0.96 -7.69 -5.37
CA TYR A 125 -0.09 -8.43 -4.44
C TYR A 125 -0.81 -8.99 -3.20
N GLY A 126 -2.10 -8.70 -3.04
CA GLY A 126 -2.87 -9.08 -1.86
C GLY A 126 -2.57 -8.14 -0.68
N ILE A 127 -3.60 -7.88 0.12
CA ILE A 127 -3.59 -6.89 1.20
C ILE A 127 -3.57 -7.57 2.54
N LEU A 128 -2.65 -7.15 3.42
CA LEU A 128 -2.50 -7.77 4.73
C LEU A 128 -3.66 -7.38 5.64
N ILE A 129 -4.43 -8.36 6.06
CA ILE A 129 -5.39 -8.23 7.16
C ILE A 129 -4.78 -8.84 8.43
N SER A 130 -4.81 -8.10 9.54
CA SER A 130 -4.28 -8.54 10.83
C SER A 130 -5.36 -8.53 11.89
N TYR A 131 -5.26 -9.47 12.83
CA TYR A 131 -6.19 -9.66 13.93
C TYR A 131 -5.44 -9.52 15.24
N TYR A 132 -5.95 -8.69 16.15
CA TYR A 132 -5.31 -8.35 17.40
C TYR A 132 -6.27 -8.58 18.57
N LEU A 133 -5.73 -9.02 19.70
CA LEU A 133 -6.40 -9.04 20.99
C LEU A 133 -5.98 -7.82 21.80
N SER A 134 -6.95 -7.01 22.19
CA SER A 134 -6.75 -5.75 22.93
C SER A 134 -7.52 -5.71 24.24
N THR A 135 -6.98 -4.96 25.20
CA THR A 135 -7.69 -4.58 26.43
C THR A 135 -8.58 -3.36 26.26
N ASP A 136 -8.45 -2.62 25.16
CA ASP A 136 -9.31 -1.49 24.85
C ASP A 136 -9.75 -1.48 23.37
N ARG A 137 -10.30 -0.35 22.91
CA ARG A 137 -10.94 -0.24 21.59
C ARG A 137 -10.05 0.38 20.52
N HIS A 138 -8.81 0.71 20.85
CA HIS A 138 -7.85 1.32 19.93
C HIS A 138 -6.74 0.33 19.66
N LEU A 139 -6.32 0.26 18.40
CA LEU A 139 -5.15 -0.51 18.02
C LEU A 139 -3.89 0.24 18.46
N ASP A 140 -3.06 -0.38 19.30
CA ASP A 140 -1.77 0.16 19.69
C ASP A 140 -0.72 -0.94 19.97
N ALA A 141 0.49 -0.51 20.35
CA ALA A 141 1.63 -1.41 20.55
C ALA A 141 1.47 -2.39 21.74
N GLY A 142 0.46 -2.20 22.60
CA GLY A 142 0.11 -3.09 23.68
C GLY A 142 -0.73 -4.30 23.24
N ASP A 143 -1.24 -4.30 22.01
CA ASP A 143 -2.12 -5.35 21.52
C ASP A 143 -1.36 -6.57 21.03
N TYR A 144 -1.95 -7.74 21.28
CA TYR A 144 -1.36 -9.02 20.89
C TYR A 144 -1.88 -9.45 19.53
N GLN A 145 -0.99 -9.57 18.54
CA GLN A 145 -1.38 -10.09 17.22
C GLN A 145 -1.74 -11.58 17.33
N LEU A 146 -3.03 -11.88 17.14
CA LEU A 146 -3.56 -13.25 17.06
C LEU A 146 -3.18 -13.91 15.74
N ALA A 147 -3.18 -13.12 14.66
CA ALA A 147 -3.13 -13.63 13.30
C ALA A 147 -2.84 -12.56 12.25
N ASN A 148 -2.52 -13.01 11.05
CA ASN A 148 -2.65 -12.25 9.82
C ASN A 148 -2.92 -13.17 8.62
N ASP A 149 -3.45 -12.59 7.55
CA ASP A 149 -3.64 -13.24 6.26
C ASP A 149 -3.57 -12.20 5.12
N TYR A 150 -3.54 -12.65 3.86
CA TYR A 150 -3.56 -11.78 2.69
C TYR A 150 -4.88 -11.91 1.93
N LEU A 151 -5.62 -10.81 1.81
CA LEU A 151 -6.84 -10.72 1.00
C LEU A 151 -6.47 -10.39 -0.44
N ARG A 152 -6.97 -11.18 -1.39
CA ARG A 152 -6.79 -10.91 -2.83
C ARG A 152 -8.12 -10.46 -3.43
N PHE A 153 -8.16 -9.20 -3.83
CA PHE A 153 -9.30 -8.61 -4.53
C PHE A 153 -9.13 -8.86 -6.03
N GLU A 154 -10.07 -9.57 -6.65
CA GLU A 154 -10.08 -9.85 -8.10
C GLU A 154 -11.16 -9.03 -8.84
N GLY A 155 -10.84 -7.81 -9.27
CA GLY A 155 -11.78 -6.92 -9.98
C GLY A 155 -12.12 -5.62 -9.23
N LEU A 156 -13.21 -4.97 -9.63
CA LEU A 156 -13.67 -3.66 -9.13
C LEU A 156 -14.89 -3.83 -8.23
N GLU A 157 -14.88 -3.20 -7.07
CA GLU A 157 -15.95 -3.26 -6.06
C GLU A 157 -16.24 -4.69 -5.58
N ILE A 158 -15.49 -5.14 -4.58
CA ILE A 158 -15.53 -6.52 -4.12
C ILE A 158 -15.71 -6.59 -2.61
N ASP A 159 -16.69 -7.38 -2.20
CA ASP A 159 -16.83 -7.86 -0.83
C ASP A 159 -16.07 -9.18 -0.70
N TYR A 160 -15.11 -9.23 0.22
CA TYR A 160 -14.32 -10.41 0.51
C TYR A 160 -14.62 -10.90 1.93
N SER A 161 -14.71 -12.23 2.11
CA SER A 161 -14.78 -12.82 3.44
C SER A 161 -13.61 -13.75 3.69
N ASN A 162 -12.91 -13.53 4.80
CA ASN A 162 -11.84 -14.39 5.28
C ASN A 162 -12.29 -15.09 6.56
N ARG A 163 -11.84 -16.34 6.76
CA ARG A 163 -12.00 -17.08 8.01
C ARG A 163 -10.64 -17.47 8.56
N TYR A 164 -10.47 -17.28 9.86
CA TYR A 164 -9.26 -17.62 10.57
C TYR A 164 -9.57 -18.31 11.90
N HIS A 165 -8.73 -19.28 12.27
CA HIS A 165 -8.80 -19.96 13.57
C HIS A 165 -7.87 -19.26 14.57
N ALA A 166 -8.43 -18.47 15.48
CA ALA A 166 -7.70 -17.76 16.51
C ALA A 166 -7.72 -18.51 17.84
N SER A 167 -6.71 -18.29 18.67
CA SER A 167 -6.72 -18.69 20.08
C SER A 167 -6.19 -17.55 20.94
N VAL A 168 -6.88 -17.28 22.05
CA VAL A 168 -6.35 -16.34 23.05
C VAL A 168 -5.18 -17.02 23.76
N PRO A 169 -3.99 -16.41 23.87
CA PRO A 169 -2.87 -17.03 24.55
C PRO A 169 -3.17 -17.39 26.01
N GLU A 170 -2.45 -18.37 26.55
CA GLU A 170 -2.53 -18.66 27.99
C GLU A 170 -2.08 -17.44 28.82
N GLY A 171 -2.62 -17.30 30.03
CA GLY A 171 -2.26 -16.24 30.98
C GLY A 171 -3.14 -14.99 30.94
N TYR A 172 -4.06 -14.88 29.98
CA TYR A 172 -5.07 -13.83 29.98
C TYR A 172 -6.09 -14.04 31.11
N THR A 173 -6.32 -13.00 31.91
CA THR A 173 -7.28 -13.07 33.03
C THR A 173 -8.71 -12.95 32.51
N PRO A 174 -9.70 -13.59 33.16
CA PRO A 174 -11.10 -13.41 32.81
C PRO A 174 -11.51 -11.95 32.81
N GLY A 175 -12.25 -11.52 31.79
CA GLY A 175 -12.61 -10.12 31.62
C GLY A 175 -13.11 -9.78 30.23
N MET A 176 -13.44 -8.51 30.04
CA MET A 176 -13.79 -7.95 28.74
C MET A 176 -12.52 -7.62 27.96
N TYR A 177 -12.49 -8.03 26.69
CA TYR A 177 -11.43 -7.74 25.73
C TYR A 177 -12.06 -7.39 24.38
N TYR A 178 -11.22 -7.03 23.43
CA TYR A 178 -11.62 -6.70 22.07
C TYR A 178 -10.76 -7.46 21.07
N VAL A 179 -11.38 -7.99 20.03
CA VAL A 179 -10.68 -8.37 18.80
C VAL A 179 -10.72 -7.15 17.88
N ILE A 180 -9.56 -6.60 17.58
CA ILE A 180 -9.41 -5.51 16.61
C ILE A 180 -8.88 -6.12 15.32
N VAL A 181 -9.55 -5.85 14.21
CA VAL A 181 -9.14 -6.31 12.88
C VAL A 181 -8.79 -5.08 12.06
N GLU A 182 -7.66 -5.13 11.38
CA GLU A 182 -7.15 -4.06 10.54
C GLU A 182 -6.82 -4.61 9.16
N ILE A 183 -7.43 -4.04 8.12
CA ILE A 183 -7.01 -4.25 6.74
C ILE A 183 -5.93 -3.24 6.37
N ASP A 184 -5.07 -3.63 5.43
CA ASP A 184 -3.84 -2.90 5.10
C ASP A 184 -3.00 -2.58 6.34
N SER A 185 -2.83 -3.57 7.22
CA SER A 185 -2.07 -3.43 8.48
C SER A 185 -0.57 -3.13 8.32
N LYS A 186 -0.08 -3.03 7.07
CA LYS A 186 1.26 -2.52 6.76
C LYS A 186 1.25 -1.06 6.30
N HIS A 187 0.07 -0.50 6.04
CA HIS A 187 -0.14 0.83 5.47
C HIS A 187 0.60 0.98 4.13
N GLU A 188 0.48 -0.03 3.26
CA GLU A 188 1.13 -0.08 1.95
C GLU A 188 0.28 0.61 0.86
N VAL A 189 -1.03 0.76 1.09
CA VAL A 189 -1.97 1.42 0.20
C VAL A 189 -2.30 2.80 0.78
N SER A 190 -2.22 3.85 -0.04
CA SER A 190 -2.78 5.14 0.33
C SER A 190 -4.24 5.19 -0.11
N GLU A 191 -5.12 5.52 0.83
CA GLU A 191 -6.56 5.38 0.66
C GLU A 191 -7.30 6.73 0.71
N SER A 192 -8.57 6.74 0.29
CA SER A 192 -9.41 7.93 0.37
C SER A 192 -9.84 8.27 1.81
N ASP A 193 -9.92 7.25 2.66
CA ASP A 193 -10.09 7.34 4.10
C ASP A 193 -9.20 6.28 4.75
N GLU A 194 -8.30 6.69 5.63
CA GLU A 194 -7.43 5.79 6.40
C GLU A 194 -8.02 5.50 7.79
N GLY A 195 -9.14 6.14 8.12
CA GLY A 195 -9.78 6.07 9.43
C GLY A 195 -10.75 4.90 9.57
N ASP A 196 -11.09 4.20 8.49
CA ASP A 196 -12.10 3.13 8.45
C ASP A 196 -11.53 1.73 8.18
N ASN A 197 -10.19 1.59 8.21
CA ASN A 197 -9.50 0.32 8.02
C ASN A 197 -9.64 -0.65 9.21
N THR A 198 -10.21 -0.20 10.34
CA THR A 198 -10.30 -1.00 11.57
C THR A 198 -11.73 -1.32 11.97
N PHE A 199 -11.92 -2.54 12.50
CA PHE A 199 -13.17 -2.98 13.11
C PHE A 199 -12.91 -3.56 14.50
N VAL A 200 -13.78 -3.22 15.46
CA VAL A 200 -13.64 -3.61 16.87
C VAL A 200 -14.79 -4.52 17.29
N LEU A 201 -14.46 -5.76 17.65
CA LEU A 201 -15.40 -6.77 18.14
C LEU A 201 -15.18 -7.05 19.64
N PRO A 202 -16.14 -6.74 20.54
CA PRO A 202 -16.00 -7.09 21.96
C PRO A 202 -16.16 -8.61 22.18
N ILE A 203 -15.30 -9.16 23.04
CA ILE A 203 -15.34 -10.55 23.50
C ILE A 203 -15.14 -10.62 25.03
N THR A 204 -15.46 -11.77 25.61
CA THR A 204 -15.21 -12.07 27.03
C THR A 204 -14.24 -13.24 27.13
N VAL A 205 -13.10 -13.03 27.79
CA VAL A 205 -12.24 -14.14 28.21
C VAL A 205 -12.83 -14.74 29.48
N ILE A 206 -12.99 -16.05 29.50
CA ILE A 206 -13.52 -16.82 30.63
C ILE A 206 -12.49 -17.86 31.13
N GLN A 207 -12.82 -18.57 32.20
CA GLN A 207 -12.04 -19.67 32.79
C GLN A 207 -12.95 -20.87 33.04
#